data_AF-A0AAV6RFY5-F1
#
_entry.id   AF-A0AAV6RFY5-F1
#
_cell.length_a   1.000
_cell.length_b   1.000
_cell.length_c   1.000
_cell.angle_alpha   90.00
_cell.angle_beta   90.00
_cell.angle_gamma   90.00
#
_symmetry.space_group_name_H-M   'P 1'
#
loop_
_entity.id
_entity.type
_entity.pdbx_description
1 polymer ?
#
loop_
_entity_poly.entity_id
_entity_poly.type
_entity_poly.pdbx_seq_one_letter_code
_entity_poly.pdbx_strand_id
1 'polypeptide(L)'
;MDVGSINKTYVYLWTCRQFEEQVEWDDVNKLLQHHGFKPVHFADPVENKQLSDLVLLDKKSAGEIRATLRTMLMDSERRKALIQELVKSNNQLKEEVQEHMRRAVYQSQRVTDLEGLMDEVKVRVQDMEDRYLSITIQHHSHTQQLLQEKQEAQKRSEDLEQELSRQREKMPQLQRKLHLILKEEHRLVKEDKNTTGIRESTWKARESSLCAHYCQLLTEISAVVTNLSAPLQLHRQKPASVDLELAEFHNLLPTLEFWAQQLHLMKELHQGLTKLITRLLPQLLPDGGHDSAEAVTVENMILLVDTLLKSTSLKDKDWVTANPHGPYARSPG
;
A
#
# COMPACT_ATOMS: atom_id res chain seq x y z
N MET A 1 90.04 93.74 43.95
CA MET A 1 90.66 92.63 43.18
C MET A 1 90.38 91.39 44.01
N ASP A 2 89.49 90.48 43.64
CA ASP A 2 89.42 89.77 42.35
C ASP A 2 87.98 89.24 42.15
N VAL A 3 87.19 89.90 41.29
CA VAL A 3 86.59 89.36 40.06
C VAL A 3 86.59 87.83 39.94
N GLY A 4 85.41 87.24 40.15
CA GLY A 4 85.13 85.83 39.86
C GLY A 4 83.66 85.57 39.53
N SER A 5 82.98 86.51 38.87
CA SER A 5 81.65 86.31 38.28
C SER A 5 81.77 85.65 36.92
N ILE A 6 81.49 84.35 36.81
CA ILE A 6 80.89 83.70 35.63
C ILE A 6 80.14 82.46 36.16
N ASN A 7 78.93 82.59 36.69
CA ASN A 7 77.69 82.50 35.90
C ASN A 7 77.87 81.65 34.63
N LYS A 8 77.98 80.33 34.80
CA LYS A 8 77.72 79.39 33.70
C LYS A 8 76.27 78.94 33.79
N THR A 9 75.41 79.85 33.34
CA THR A 9 74.07 79.58 32.85
C THR A 9 74.18 78.49 31.79
N TYR A 10 73.59 77.32 32.03
CA TYR A 10 73.38 76.36 30.96
C TYR A 10 72.48 77.02 29.92
N VAL A 11 72.99 77.11 28.70
CA VAL A 11 72.27 77.69 27.57
C VAL A 11 71.11 76.77 27.25
N TYR A 12 69.92 77.20 27.64
CA TYR A 12 68.67 76.68 27.10
C TYR A 12 68.62 76.99 25.61
N LEU A 13 68.99 76.00 24.82
CA LEU A 13 68.53 75.90 23.44
C LEU A 13 67.13 75.28 23.51
N TRP A 14 66.11 76.11 23.77
CA TRP A 14 64.75 75.86 23.30
C TRP A 14 64.83 75.86 21.76
N THR A 15 65.36 74.78 21.22
CA THR A 15 65.65 74.63 19.80
C THR A 15 64.41 74.10 19.12
N CYS A 16 64.18 74.50 17.88
CA CYS A 16 63.16 73.92 17.00
C CYS A 16 63.17 72.37 17.01
N ARG A 17 64.28 71.74 17.41
CA ARG A 17 64.46 70.29 17.60
C ARG A 17 63.64 69.67 18.73
N GLN A 18 63.36 70.38 19.83
CA GLN A 18 62.44 69.87 20.87
C GLN A 18 60.98 69.95 20.42
N PHE A 19 60.65 70.94 19.58
CA PHE A 19 59.31 71.08 19.00
C PHE A 19 59.01 69.95 18.00
N GLU A 20 59.99 69.57 17.16
CA GLU A 20 59.88 68.40 16.27
C GLU A 20 59.65 67.10 17.07
N GLU A 21 60.39 66.88 18.16
CA GLU A 21 60.24 65.70 19.00
C GLU A 21 58.90 65.70 19.77
N GLN A 22 58.44 66.87 20.23
CA GLN A 22 57.13 67.03 20.86
C GLN A 22 55.99 66.62 19.91
N VAL A 23 55.96 67.16 18.69
CA VAL A 23 54.94 66.82 17.67
C VAL A 23 54.97 65.33 17.35
N GLU A 24 56.17 64.78 17.27
CA GLU A 24 56.40 63.37 17.03
C GLU A 24 55.90 62.45 18.16
N TRP A 25 55.93 62.89 19.41
CA TRP A 25 55.35 62.17 20.54
C TRP A 25 53.86 62.45 20.73
N ASP A 26 53.36 63.61 20.29
CA ASP A 26 51.93 63.94 20.35
C ASP A 26 51.09 62.92 19.58
N ASP A 27 51.55 62.43 18.44
CA ASP A 27 50.84 61.40 17.67
C ASP A 27 50.83 60.03 18.39
N VAL A 28 51.90 59.68 19.11
CA VAL A 28 51.92 58.47 19.93
C VAL A 28 51.08 58.63 21.18
N ASN A 29 51.06 59.83 21.76
CA ASN A 29 50.23 60.17 22.91
C ASN A 29 48.74 60.10 22.57
N LYS A 30 48.32 60.55 21.37
CA LYS A 30 46.94 60.36 20.88
C LYS A 30 46.59 58.87 20.80
N LEU A 31 47.48 58.04 20.26
CA LEU A 31 47.28 56.59 20.20
C LEU A 31 47.20 55.98 21.61
N LEU A 32 48.15 56.30 22.49
CA LEU A 32 48.16 55.84 23.88
C LEU A 32 46.85 56.18 24.58
N GLN A 33 46.39 57.43 24.45
CA GLN A 33 45.12 57.88 25.04
C GLN A 33 43.91 57.17 24.44
N HIS A 34 43.88 56.93 23.13
CA HIS A 34 42.83 56.14 22.47
C HIS A 34 42.74 54.72 23.04
N HIS A 35 43.88 54.16 23.45
CA HIS A 35 43.99 52.86 24.11
C HIS A 35 43.85 52.91 25.65
N GLY A 36 43.57 54.08 26.23
CA GLY A 36 43.38 54.26 27.67
C GLY A 36 44.67 54.39 28.50
N PHE A 37 45.82 54.56 27.84
CA PHE A 37 47.10 54.81 28.50
C PHE A 37 47.34 56.31 28.74
N LYS A 38 48.17 56.63 29.73
CA LYS A 38 48.58 58.01 30.01
C LYS A 38 49.56 58.49 28.94
N PRO A 39 49.48 59.76 28.50
CA PRO A 39 50.45 60.34 27.58
C PRO A 39 51.83 60.45 28.23
N VAL A 40 52.86 60.38 27.40
CA VAL A 40 54.25 60.67 27.76
C VAL A 40 54.44 62.19 27.75
N HIS A 41 54.94 62.73 28.85
CA HIS A 41 55.22 64.15 29.01
C HIS A 41 56.72 64.39 29.08
N PHE A 42 57.17 65.51 28.50
CA PHE A 42 58.54 65.99 28.66
C PHE A 42 58.63 66.84 29.91
N ALA A 43 59.63 66.55 30.74
CA ALA A 43 59.89 67.25 31.98
C ALA A 43 60.94 68.34 31.75
N ASP A 44 60.71 69.55 32.29
CA ASP A 44 61.78 70.55 32.40
C ASP A 44 62.76 70.10 33.50
N PRO A 45 64.06 69.92 33.19
CA PRO A 45 65.07 69.55 34.17
C PRO A 45 65.25 70.55 35.32
N VAL A 46 64.81 71.81 35.18
CA VAL A 46 64.91 72.83 36.23
C VAL A 46 63.67 72.86 37.14
N GLU A 47 62.51 72.43 36.65
CA GLU A 47 61.28 72.36 37.45
C GLU A 47 61.17 71.03 38.23
N ASN A 48 61.77 69.94 37.72
CA ASN A 48 61.70 68.62 38.34
C ASN A 48 62.89 68.33 39.27
N LYS A 49 62.67 68.45 40.58
CA LYS A 49 63.70 68.24 41.61
C LYS A 49 63.98 66.76 41.92
N GLN A 50 63.14 65.84 41.45
CA GLN A 50 63.27 64.40 41.70
C GLN A 50 63.74 63.68 40.43
N LEU A 51 65.04 63.51 40.29
CA LEU A 51 65.66 62.82 39.15
C LEU A 51 65.31 61.31 39.09
N SER A 52 64.83 60.73 40.20
CA SER A 52 64.40 59.32 40.28
C SER A 52 63.18 59.00 39.43
N ASP A 53 62.38 60.02 39.09
CA ASP A 53 61.09 59.86 38.44
C ASP A 53 61.18 60.18 36.93
N LEU A 54 62.38 60.52 36.46
CA LEU A 54 62.68 60.91 35.08
C LEU A 54 63.44 59.80 34.35
N VAL A 55 63.04 59.53 33.11
CA VAL A 55 63.76 58.63 32.22
C VAL A 55 64.52 59.46 31.19
N LEU A 56 65.85 59.43 31.25
CA LEU A 56 66.71 60.08 30.27
C LEU A 56 66.95 59.12 29.10
N LEU A 57 66.50 59.52 27.91
CA LEU A 57 66.71 58.77 26.68
C LEU A 57 67.54 59.60 25.72
N ASP A 58 68.50 58.97 25.05
CA ASP A 58 69.10 59.58 23.88
C ASP A 58 68.12 59.53 22.70
N LYS A 59 68.34 60.41 21.72
CA LYS A 59 67.43 60.58 20.57
C LYS A 59 67.17 59.28 19.81
N LYS A 60 68.17 58.40 19.70
CA LYS A 60 68.03 57.13 18.99
C LYS A 60 67.09 56.20 19.76
N SER A 61 67.34 56.01 21.06
CA SER A 61 66.49 55.18 21.92
C SER A 61 65.05 55.70 22.01
N ALA A 62 64.86 57.02 22.09
CA ALA A 62 63.52 57.64 22.08
C ALA A 62 62.78 57.40 20.76
N GLY A 63 63.47 57.51 19.63
CA GLY A 63 62.92 57.19 18.30
C GLY A 63 62.52 55.72 18.16
N GLU A 64 63.38 54.80 18.62
CA GLU A 64 63.11 53.36 18.59
C GLU A 64 61.91 52.98 19.46
N ILE A 65 61.87 53.42 20.72
CA ILE A 65 60.73 53.17 21.64
C ILE A 65 59.43 53.67 21.03
N ARG A 66 59.44 54.87 20.47
CA ARG A 66 58.25 55.47 19.85
C ARG A 66 57.76 54.69 18.64
N ALA A 67 58.68 54.24 17.78
CA ALA A 67 58.35 53.37 16.65
C ALA A 67 57.77 52.02 17.10
N THR A 68 58.36 51.43 18.15
CA THR A 68 57.85 50.20 18.78
C THR A 68 56.46 50.41 19.35
N LEU A 69 56.22 51.47 20.12
CA LEU A 69 54.91 51.80 20.68
C LEU A 69 53.84 51.98 19.59
N ARG A 70 54.14 52.74 18.53
CA ARG A 70 53.23 52.86 17.38
C ARG A 70 52.87 51.50 16.79
N THR A 71 53.87 50.67 16.55
CA THR A 71 53.67 49.35 15.95
C THR A 71 52.81 48.47 16.85
N MET A 72 53.10 48.43 18.16
CA MET A 72 52.35 47.64 19.13
C MET A 72 50.90 48.10 19.28
N LEU A 73 50.66 49.42 19.33
CA LEU A 73 49.30 49.98 19.46
C LEU A 73 48.46 49.68 18.21
N MET A 74 49.02 49.92 17.01
CA MET A 74 48.34 49.59 15.75
C MET A 74 48.06 48.08 15.62
N ASP A 75 49.02 47.24 16.01
CA ASP A 75 48.85 45.79 16.02
C ASP A 75 47.78 45.34 17.04
N SER A 76 47.65 46.03 18.16
CA SER A 76 46.61 45.74 19.15
C SER A 76 45.20 46.04 18.63
N GLU A 77 44.99 47.14 17.89
CA GLU A 77 43.71 47.40 17.22
C GLU A 77 43.40 46.36 16.15
N ARG A 78 44.39 46.00 15.32
CA ARG A 78 44.22 44.95 14.32
C ARG A 78 43.80 43.62 14.96
N ARG A 79 44.46 43.22 16.05
CA ARG A 79 44.11 41.99 16.78
C ARG A 79 42.72 42.08 17.40
N LYS A 80 42.34 43.23 17.97
CA LYS A 80 41.00 43.47 18.51
C LYS A 80 39.92 43.30 17.44
N ALA A 81 40.12 43.87 16.26
CA ALA A 81 39.20 43.72 15.13
C ALA A 81 39.09 42.25 14.67
N LEU A 82 40.20 41.53 14.56
CA LEU A 82 40.19 40.11 14.22
C LEU A 82 39.45 39.26 15.26
N ILE A 83 39.66 39.53 16.56
CA ILE A 83 38.94 38.84 17.63
C ILE A 83 37.44 39.09 17.53
N GLN A 84 37.01 40.32 17.23
CA GLN A 84 35.60 40.64 17.06
C GLN A 84 34.96 39.88 15.89
N GLU A 85 35.64 39.83 14.74
CA GLU A 85 35.16 39.04 13.59
C GLU A 85 35.13 37.54 13.88
N LEU A 86 36.13 37.01 14.59
CA LEU A 86 36.15 35.61 15.03
C LEU A 86 34.98 35.30 15.97
N VAL A 87 34.68 36.17 16.93
CA VAL A 87 33.54 36.01 17.84
C VAL A 87 32.22 36.02 17.06
N LYS A 88 32.06 36.94 16.11
CA LYS A 88 30.87 37.02 15.26
C LYS A 88 30.70 35.75 14.41
N SER A 89 31.77 35.31 13.76
CA SER A 89 31.78 34.09 12.95
C SER A 89 31.49 32.84 13.79
N ASN A 90 32.07 32.74 14.99
CA ASN A 90 31.81 31.61 15.90
C ASN A 90 30.34 31.55 16.33
N ASN A 91 29.74 32.70 16.66
CA ASN A 91 28.32 32.76 17.01
C ASN A 91 27.43 32.33 15.83
N GLN A 92 27.73 32.80 14.62
CA GLN A 92 27.00 32.40 13.40
C GLN A 92 27.11 30.89 13.16
N LEU A 93 28.32 30.33 13.24
CA LEU A 93 28.53 28.88 13.09
C LEU A 93 27.78 28.08 14.16
N LYS A 94 27.72 28.58 15.40
CA LYS A 94 26.96 27.94 16.47
C LYS A 94 25.47 27.90 16.17
N GLU A 95 24.89 28.98 15.65
CA GLU A 95 23.49 29.03 15.22
C GLU A 95 23.22 28.07 14.05
N GLU A 96 24.10 28.05 13.05
CA GLU A 96 23.99 27.13 11.91
C GLU A 96 24.05 25.66 12.34
N VAL A 97 24.97 25.31 13.23
CA VAL A 97 25.06 23.94 13.79
C VAL A 97 23.78 23.58 14.55
N GLN A 98 23.22 24.49 15.32
CA GLN A 98 21.95 24.25 16.03
C GLN A 98 20.79 24.04 15.07
N GLU A 99 20.71 24.83 13.99
CA GLU A 99 19.68 24.68 12.96
C GLU A 99 19.85 23.38 12.17
N HIS A 100 21.08 23.02 11.81
CA HIS A 100 21.39 21.71 11.20
C HIS A 100 20.97 20.56 12.13
N MET A 101 21.22 20.68 13.43
CA MET A 101 20.81 19.67 14.40
C MET A 101 19.28 19.57 14.51
N ARG A 102 18.54 20.68 14.57
CA ARG A 102 17.06 20.67 14.54
C ARG A 102 16.54 20.00 13.27
N ARG A 103 17.10 20.35 12.10
CA ARG A 103 16.72 19.73 10.83
C ARG A 103 17.02 18.23 10.81
N ALA A 104 18.19 17.82 11.28
CA ALA A 104 18.56 16.40 11.33
C ALA A 104 17.60 15.60 12.22
N VAL A 105 17.25 16.11 13.42
CA VAL A 105 16.28 15.47 14.31
C VAL A 105 14.90 15.36 13.64
N TYR A 106 14.43 16.43 13.00
CA TYR A 106 13.15 16.42 12.28
C TYR A 106 13.14 15.39 11.14
N GLN A 107 14.20 15.33 10.34
CA GLN A 107 14.29 14.34 9.26
C GLN A 107 14.39 12.91 9.82
N SER A 108 15.14 12.70 10.91
CA SER A 108 15.21 11.39 11.56
C SER A 108 13.84 10.92 12.02
N GLN A 109 13.05 11.80 12.66
CA GLN A 109 11.69 11.44 13.08
C GLN A 109 10.81 11.08 11.88
N ARG A 110 10.87 11.88 10.80
CA ARG A 110 10.10 11.59 9.58
C ARG A 110 10.47 10.24 8.95
N VAL A 111 11.76 9.87 8.97
CA VAL A 111 12.20 8.56 8.49
C VAL A 111 11.58 7.45 9.35
N THR A 112 11.64 7.58 10.67
CA THR A 112 11.03 6.62 11.60
C THR A 112 9.51 6.48 11.38
N ASP A 113 8.80 7.59 11.17
CA ASP A 113 7.35 7.56 10.89
C ASP A 113 7.04 6.83 9.57
N LEU A 114 7.85 7.09 8.53
CA LEU A 114 7.72 6.44 7.22
C LEU A 114 8.08 4.94 7.26
N GLU A 115 9.09 4.56 8.04
CA GLU A 115 9.43 3.16 8.30
C GLU A 115 8.27 2.43 8.97
N GLY A 116 7.64 3.04 9.98
CA GLY A 116 6.46 2.48 10.64
C GLY A 116 5.28 2.27 9.68
N LEU A 117 4.98 3.25 8.82
CA LEU A 117 3.95 3.11 7.79
C LEU A 117 4.28 2.03 6.76
N MET A 118 5.55 1.92 6.37
CA MET A 118 6.00 0.90 5.44
C MET A 118 5.85 -0.50 6.03
N ASP A 119 6.16 -0.68 7.31
CA ASP A 119 5.99 -1.96 8.00
C ASP A 119 4.50 -2.33 8.14
N GLU A 120 3.61 -1.37 8.42
CA GLU A 120 2.16 -1.60 8.39
C GLU A 120 1.68 -2.06 7.01
N VAL A 121 2.15 -1.41 5.94
CA VAL A 121 1.81 -1.79 4.57
C VAL A 121 2.33 -3.20 4.24
N LYS A 122 3.56 -3.55 4.64
CA LYS A 122 4.09 -4.91 4.44
C LYS A 122 3.23 -5.97 5.10
N VAL A 123 2.84 -5.75 6.36
CA VAL A 123 1.98 -6.69 7.10
C VAL A 123 0.63 -6.84 6.39
N ARG A 124 0.03 -5.75 5.92
CA ARG A 124 -1.26 -5.80 5.22
C ARG A 124 -1.16 -6.50 3.87
N VAL A 125 -0.07 -6.31 3.12
CA VAL A 125 0.16 -7.02 1.87
C VAL A 125 0.33 -8.52 2.13
N GLN A 126 1.13 -8.89 3.13
CA GLN A 126 1.31 -10.29 3.52
C GLN A 126 -0.01 -10.95 3.91
N ASP A 127 -0.85 -10.28 4.73
CA ASP A 127 -2.17 -10.81 5.09
C ASP A 127 -3.08 -11.02 3.87
N MET A 128 -3.07 -10.09 2.91
CA MET A 128 -3.83 -10.25 1.67
C MET A 128 -3.32 -11.41 0.83
N GLU A 129 -2.00 -11.58 0.71
CA GLU A 129 -1.37 -12.69 -0.02
C GLU A 129 -1.71 -14.04 0.63
N ASP A 130 -1.62 -14.13 1.95
CA ASP A 130 -1.94 -15.34 2.73
C ASP A 130 -3.42 -15.71 2.58
N ARG A 131 -4.31 -14.72 2.65
CA ARG A 131 -5.76 -14.93 2.42
C ARG A 131 -6.05 -15.39 1.00
N TYR A 132 -5.40 -14.81 -0.01
CA TYR A 132 -5.58 -15.21 -1.40
C TYR A 132 -5.09 -16.65 -1.63
N LEU A 133 -3.93 -17.00 -1.06
CA LEU A 133 -3.39 -18.35 -1.13
C LEU A 133 -4.34 -19.35 -0.46
N SER A 134 -4.88 -19.01 0.72
CA SER A 134 -5.85 -19.84 1.44
C SER A 134 -7.11 -20.12 0.62
N ILE A 135 -7.71 -19.08 0.02
CA ILE A 135 -8.89 -19.21 -0.86
C ILE A 135 -8.56 -20.10 -2.07
N THR A 136 -7.39 -19.90 -2.67
CA THR A 136 -6.96 -20.67 -3.85
C THR A 136 -6.81 -22.15 -3.50
N ILE A 137 -6.17 -22.47 -2.36
CA ILE A 137 -6.02 -23.84 -1.87
C ILE A 137 -7.40 -24.47 -1.60
N GLN A 138 -8.30 -23.74 -0.93
CA GLN A 138 -9.65 -24.22 -0.64
C GLN A 138 -10.43 -24.50 -1.92
N HIS A 139 -10.40 -23.58 -2.89
CA HIS A 139 -11.09 -23.76 -4.17
C HIS A 139 -10.52 -24.94 -4.97
N HIS A 140 -9.19 -25.11 -4.98
CA HIS A 140 -8.55 -26.25 -5.63
C HIS A 140 -8.98 -27.58 -5.00
N SER A 141 -8.95 -27.66 -3.67
CA SER A 141 -9.42 -28.84 -2.93
C SER A 141 -10.90 -29.16 -3.23
N HIS A 142 -11.76 -28.15 -3.22
CA HIS A 142 -13.19 -28.32 -3.52
C HIS A 142 -13.42 -28.80 -4.97
N THR A 143 -12.69 -28.21 -5.92
CA THR A 143 -12.77 -28.61 -7.33
C THR A 143 -12.33 -30.07 -7.52
N GLN A 144 -11.26 -30.48 -6.84
CA GLN A 144 -10.77 -31.85 -6.88
C GLN A 144 -11.79 -32.84 -6.31
N GLN A 145 -12.45 -32.49 -5.20
CA GLN A 145 -13.51 -33.30 -4.60
C GLN A 145 -14.69 -33.46 -5.57
N LEU A 146 -15.18 -32.37 -6.17
CA LEU A 146 -16.28 -32.41 -7.14
C LEU A 146 -15.93 -33.26 -8.37
N LEU A 147 -14.68 -33.21 -8.83
CA LEU A 147 -14.23 -34.05 -9.95
C LEU A 147 -14.30 -35.54 -9.59
N GLN A 148 -13.89 -35.90 -8.37
CA GLN A 148 -13.97 -37.28 -7.88
C GLN A 148 -15.43 -37.72 -7.75
N GLU A 149 -16.28 -36.91 -7.13
CA GLU A 149 -17.71 -37.21 -6.99
C GLU A 149 -18.40 -37.38 -8.35
N LYS A 150 -18.06 -36.54 -9.33
CA LYS A 150 -18.54 -36.67 -10.72
C LYS A 150 -18.12 -38.01 -11.32
N GLN A 151 -16.85 -38.41 -11.17
CA GLN A 151 -16.35 -39.67 -11.71
C GLN A 151 -17.04 -40.88 -11.07
N GLU A 152 -17.25 -40.84 -9.75
CA GLU A 152 -17.98 -41.88 -9.04
C GLU A 152 -19.46 -41.95 -9.47
N ALA A 153 -20.13 -40.81 -9.58
CA ALA A 153 -21.51 -40.73 -10.04
C ALA A 153 -21.66 -41.26 -11.48
N GLN A 154 -20.72 -40.92 -12.36
CA GLN A 154 -20.70 -41.42 -13.73
C GLN A 154 -20.59 -42.95 -13.77
N LYS A 155 -19.65 -43.53 -13.01
CA LYS A 155 -19.52 -44.99 -12.91
C LYS A 155 -20.81 -45.65 -12.41
N ARG A 156 -21.44 -45.10 -11.37
CA ARG A 156 -22.72 -45.61 -10.86
C ARG A 156 -23.84 -45.55 -11.91
N SER A 157 -23.85 -44.50 -12.73
CA SER A 157 -24.83 -44.37 -13.83
C SER A 157 -24.62 -45.44 -14.90
N GLU A 158 -23.38 -45.67 -15.31
CA GLU A 158 -23.02 -46.71 -16.29
C GLU A 158 -23.43 -48.11 -15.77
N ASP A 159 -23.15 -48.41 -14.51
CA ASP A 159 -23.55 -49.68 -13.86
C ASP A 159 -25.08 -49.86 -13.86
N LEU A 160 -25.84 -48.79 -13.53
CA LEU A 160 -27.30 -48.83 -13.53
C LEU A 160 -27.89 -48.98 -14.94
N GLU A 161 -27.33 -48.32 -15.95
CA GLU A 161 -27.75 -48.48 -17.35
C GLU A 161 -27.52 -49.92 -17.84
N GLN A 162 -26.41 -50.53 -17.45
CA GLN A 162 -26.11 -51.93 -17.77
C GLN A 162 -27.13 -52.88 -17.12
N GLU A 163 -27.47 -52.67 -15.85
CA GLU A 163 -28.49 -53.47 -15.17
C GLU A 163 -29.88 -53.28 -15.80
N LEU A 164 -30.25 -52.05 -16.15
CA LEU A 164 -31.53 -51.74 -16.79
C LEU A 164 -31.62 -52.42 -18.17
N SER A 165 -30.53 -52.42 -18.93
CA SER A 165 -30.42 -53.14 -20.20
C SER A 165 -30.61 -54.65 -20.02
N ARG A 166 -29.97 -55.24 -18.99
CA ARG A 166 -30.14 -56.65 -18.64
C ARG A 166 -31.58 -56.99 -18.26
N GLN A 167 -32.27 -56.11 -17.53
CA GLN A 167 -33.68 -56.29 -17.19
C GLN A 167 -34.59 -56.18 -18.43
N ARG A 168 -34.31 -55.22 -19.31
CA ARG A 168 -35.05 -55.05 -20.58
C ARG A 168 -34.94 -56.28 -21.48
N GLU A 169 -33.78 -56.94 -21.52
CA GLU A 169 -33.59 -58.20 -22.27
C GLU A 169 -34.40 -59.38 -21.70
N LYS A 170 -34.61 -59.42 -20.37
CA LYS A 170 -35.43 -60.47 -19.71
C LYS A 170 -36.93 -60.28 -19.94
N MET A 171 -37.39 -59.04 -20.10
CA MET A 171 -38.80 -58.68 -20.31
C MET A 171 -39.52 -59.51 -21.40
N PRO A 172 -39.00 -59.65 -22.64
CA PRO A 172 -39.67 -60.43 -23.69
C PRO A 172 -39.73 -61.94 -23.39
N GLN A 173 -38.78 -62.48 -22.62
CA GLN A 173 -38.83 -63.89 -22.20
C GLN A 173 -39.99 -64.12 -21.22
N LEU A 174 -40.15 -63.22 -20.25
CA LEU A 174 -41.26 -63.26 -19.30
C LEU A 174 -42.61 -63.03 -20.01
N GLN A 175 -42.70 -62.05 -20.91
CA GLN A 175 -43.91 -61.82 -21.71
C GLN A 175 -44.31 -63.06 -22.53
N ARG A 176 -43.33 -63.73 -23.17
CA ARG A 176 -43.58 -65.00 -23.88
C ARG A 176 -44.11 -66.09 -22.94
N LYS A 177 -43.49 -66.28 -21.77
CA LYS A 177 -43.97 -67.25 -20.76
C LYS A 177 -45.41 -66.94 -20.35
N LEU A 178 -45.73 -65.67 -20.11
CA LEU A 178 -47.06 -65.22 -19.69
C LEU A 178 -48.11 -65.45 -20.80
N HIS A 179 -47.76 -65.18 -22.06
CA HIS A 179 -48.62 -65.49 -23.21
C HIS A 179 -48.89 -66.99 -23.34
N LEU A 180 -47.88 -67.84 -23.13
CA LEU A 180 -48.05 -69.29 -23.18
C LEU A 180 -48.99 -69.79 -22.07
N ILE A 181 -48.80 -69.30 -20.84
CA ILE A 181 -49.69 -69.62 -19.70
C ILE A 181 -51.12 -69.19 -20.01
N LEU A 182 -51.32 -67.97 -20.49
CA LEU A 182 -52.64 -67.44 -20.82
C LEU A 182 -53.32 -68.21 -21.97
N LYS A 183 -52.54 -68.64 -22.97
CA LYS A 183 -53.04 -69.48 -24.06
C LYS A 183 -53.47 -70.86 -23.57
N GLU A 184 -52.72 -71.46 -22.64
CA GLU A 184 -53.07 -72.74 -22.04
C GLU A 184 -54.31 -72.62 -21.14
N GLU A 185 -54.41 -71.57 -20.31
CA GLU A 185 -55.62 -71.25 -19.55
C GLU A 185 -56.84 -71.10 -20.46
N HIS A 186 -56.72 -70.37 -21.57
CA HIS A 186 -57.79 -70.26 -22.56
C HIS A 186 -58.15 -71.61 -23.21
N ARG A 187 -57.18 -72.51 -23.37
CA ARG A 187 -57.41 -73.87 -23.90
C ARG A 187 -58.18 -74.70 -22.87
N LEU A 188 -57.75 -74.67 -21.61
CA LEU A 188 -58.42 -75.34 -20.49
C LEU A 188 -59.85 -74.81 -20.30
N VAL A 189 -60.07 -73.50 -20.35
CA VAL A 189 -61.42 -72.88 -20.30
C VAL A 189 -62.28 -73.28 -21.50
N LYS A 190 -61.71 -73.47 -22.69
CA LYS A 190 -62.44 -73.97 -23.88
C LYS A 190 -62.75 -75.47 -23.77
N GLU A 191 -61.85 -76.26 -23.22
CA GLU A 191 -62.03 -77.70 -22.99
C GLU A 191 -63.11 -77.95 -21.92
N ASP A 192 -63.19 -77.05 -20.94
CA ASP A 192 -64.16 -77.02 -19.84
C ASP A 192 -65.56 -76.51 -20.28
N LYS A 193 -65.68 -75.90 -21.47
CA LYS A 193 -66.97 -75.54 -22.13
C LYS A 193 -67.61 -76.70 -22.89
N ASN A 194 -66.87 -77.76 -23.22
CA ASN A 194 -67.42 -78.92 -23.94
C ASN A 194 -68.01 -80.01 -23.03
N THR A 195 -67.96 -79.85 -21.71
CA THR A 195 -68.49 -80.83 -20.74
C THR A 195 -69.52 -80.26 -19.78
N THR A 196 -70.22 -79.17 -20.13
CA THR A 196 -70.99 -78.42 -19.13
C THR A 196 -72.33 -77.86 -19.58
N GLY A 197 -73.25 -78.77 -19.94
CA GLY A 197 -74.69 -78.50 -19.82
C GLY A 197 -75.21 -78.43 -18.36
N ILE A 198 -74.35 -78.65 -17.37
CA ILE A 198 -74.71 -78.64 -15.93
C ILE A 198 -73.88 -77.62 -15.10
N ARG A 199 -72.84 -76.98 -15.67
CA ARG A 199 -71.88 -76.15 -14.89
C ARG A 199 -71.96 -74.63 -15.13
N GLU A 200 -72.74 -74.16 -16.11
CA GLU A 200 -72.94 -72.71 -16.31
C GLU A 200 -73.63 -72.02 -15.12
N SER A 201 -74.50 -72.74 -14.40
CA SER A 201 -75.12 -72.26 -13.15
C SER A 201 -74.10 -72.15 -12.02
N THR A 202 -73.20 -73.14 -11.89
CA THR A 202 -72.13 -73.15 -10.87
C THR A 202 -71.00 -72.16 -11.19
N TRP A 203 -70.69 -71.94 -12.47
CA TRP A 203 -69.70 -70.96 -12.92
C TRP A 203 -70.19 -69.53 -12.70
N LYS A 204 -71.43 -69.19 -13.07
CA LYS A 204 -72.02 -67.88 -12.75
C LYS A 204 -72.13 -67.64 -11.24
N ALA A 205 -72.39 -68.68 -10.45
CA ALA A 205 -72.38 -68.60 -8.99
C ALA A 205 -70.96 -68.38 -8.43
N ARG A 206 -69.95 -69.09 -8.96
CA ARG A 206 -68.54 -68.89 -8.59
C ARG A 206 -68.00 -67.53 -9.02
N GLU A 207 -68.34 -67.06 -10.21
CA GLU A 207 -67.96 -65.75 -10.75
C GLU A 207 -68.65 -64.61 -9.98
N SER A 208 -69.92 -64.78 -9.59
CA SER A 208 -70.59 -63.86 -8.66
C SER A 208 -69.95 -63.88 -7.27
N SER A 209 -69.54 -65.04 -6.76
CA SER A 209 -68.87 -65.15 -5.45
C SER A 209 -67.45 -64.56 -5.48
N LEU A 210 -66.73 -64.70 -6.59
CA LEU A 210 -65.41 -64.11 -6.80
C LEU A 210 -65.53 -62.60 -6.99
N CYS A 211 -66.53 -62.13 -7.72
CA CYS A 211 -66.82 -60.69 -7.85
C CYS A 211 -67.18 -60.09 -6.49
N ALA A 212 -68.03 -60.77 -5.70
CA ALA A 212 -68.33 -60.37 -4.33
C ALA A 212 -67.08 -60.38 -3.43
N HIS A 213 -66.21 -61.39 -3.56
CA HIS A 213 -64.96 -61.48 -2.80
C HIS A 213 -63.97 -60.39 -3.21
N TYR A 214 -63.83 -60.07 -4.50
CA TYR A 214 -63.01 -58.96 -4.98
C TYR A 214 -63.56 -57.61 -4.54
N CYS A 215 -64.88 -57.41 -4.60
CA CYS A 215 -65.52 -56.22 -4.05
C CYS A 215 -65.27 -56.12 -2.54
N GLN A 216 -65.36 -57.22 -1.80
CA GLN A 216 -65.10 -57.25 -0.37
C GLN A 216 -63.62 -56.99 -0.05
N LEU A 217 -62.68 -57.57 -0.80
CA LEU A 217 -61.25 -57.32 -0.67
C LEU A 217 -60.89 -55.87 -1.04
N LEU A 218 -61.51 -55.30 -2.07
CA LEU A 218 -61.37 -53.88 -2.42
C LEU A 218 -61.97 -52.98 -1.34
N THR A 219 -63.07 -53.41 -0.71
CA THR A 219 -63.69 -52.68 0.41
C THR A 219 -62.79 -52.75 1.64
N GLU A 220 -62.17 -53.91 1.93
CA GLU A 220 -61.18 -54.12 2.99
C GLU A 220 -59.89 -53.33 2.73
N ILE A 221 -59.36 -53.35 1.51
CA ILE A 221 -58.22 -52.52 1.10
C ILE A 221 -58.57 -51.03 1.21
N SER A 222 -59.78 -50.63 0.78
CA SER A 222 -60.23 -49.25 0.96
C SER A 222 -60.37 -48.90 2.44
N ALA A 223 -60.84 -49.82 3.29
CA ALA A 223 -60.96 -49.63 4.72
C ALA A 223 -59.58 -49.55 5.39
N VAL A 224 -58.57 -50.29 4.92
CA VAL A 224 -57.18 -50.21 5.40
C VAL A 224 -56.50 -48.90 4.92
N VAL A 225 -56.81 -48.43 3.71
CA VAL A 225 -56.29 -47.17 3.16
C VAL A 225 -57.00 -45.94 3.75
N THR A 226 -58.26 -46.07 4.15
CA THR A 226 -59.08 -44.97 4.72
C THR A 226 -59.10 -44.93 6.25
N ASN A 227 -58.76 -46.03 6.94
CA ASN A 227 -58.50 -45.99 8.39
C ASN A 227 -57.15 -45.34 8.67
N LEU A 228 -57.23 -44.08 9.08
CA LEU A 228 -56.15 -43.14 9.41
C LEU A 228 -55.35 -43.51 10.68
N SER A 229 -54.69 -44.67 10.74
CA SER A 229 -53.68 -44.96 11.77
C SER A 229 -52.55 -45.89 11.28
N ALA A 230 -51.75 -45.35 10.37
CA ALA A 230 -50.30 -45.58 10.11
C ALA A 230 -49.81 -46.91 9.47
N PRO A 231 -48.71 -46.88 8.67
CA PRO A 231 -47.79 -45.78 8.38
C PRO A 231 -47.88 -45.26 6.94
N LEU A 232 -48.26 -43.99 6.78
CA LEU A 232 -47.96 -43.20 5.59
C LEU A 232 -46.47 -42.86 5.61
N GLN A 233 -45.66 -43.67 4.94
CA GLN A 233 -44.22 -43.44 4.75
C GLN A 233 -43.83 -43.30 3.27
N LEU A 234 -44.76 -43.02 2.35
CA LEU A 234 -44.41 -42.59 1.00
C LEU A 234 -45.30 -41.44 0.52
N HIS A 235 -44.72 -40.24 0.64
CA HIS A 235 -44.89 -39.12 -0.27
C HIS A 235 -46.28 -38.48 -0.39
N ARG A 236 -46.75 -37.89 0.72
CA ARG A 236 -47.63 -36.71 0.64
C ARG A 236 -46.86 -35.54 1.23
N GLN A 237 -46.37 -34.67 0.36
CA GLN A 237 -45.77 -33.41 0.72
C GLN A 237 -46.67 -32.67 1.71
N LYS A 238 -46.04 -32.24 2.79
CA LYS A 238 -46.58 -31.47 3.90
C LYS A 238 -46.77 -30.02 3.41
N PRO A 239 -47.96 -29.40 3.52
CA PRO A 239 -48.07 -27.95 3.44
C PRO A 239 -47.61 -27.39 4.80
N ALA A 240 -46.31 -27.44 5.05
CA ALA A 240 -45.69 -26.71 6.14
C ALA A 240 -44.33 -26.22 5.65
N SER A 241 -44.38 -25.08 4.97
CA SER A 241 -43.37 -24.01 5.06
C SER A 241 -43.53 -23.01 3.91
N VAL A 242 -44.72 -22.37 3.82
CA VAL A 242 -44.80 -21.10 3.08
C VAL A 242 -43.81 -20.07 3.67
N ASP A 243 -43.37 -20.27 4.92
CA ASP A 243 -42.38 -19.45 5.62
C ASP A 243 -40.91 -19.77 5.29
N LEU A 244 -40.58 -20.94 4.72
CA LEU A 244 -39.19 -21.33 4.42
C LEU A 244 -38.82 -21.07 2.95
N GLU A 245 -39.77 -21.21 2.01
CA GLU A 245 -39.58 -20.75 0.63
C GLU A 245 -39.46 -19.22 0.58
N LEU A 246 -40.25 -18.48 1.38
CA LEU A 246 -40.11 -17.02 1.48
C LEU A 246 -38.74 -16.61 2.06
N ALA A 247 -38.18 -17.40 2.97
CA ALA A 247 -36.84 -17.20 3.54
C ALA A 247 -35.70 -17.41 2.53
N GLU A 248 -35.85 -18.31 1.56
CA GLU A 248 -34.87 -18.46 0.46
C GLU A 248 -34.88 -17.24 -0.48
N PHE A 249 -36.05 -16.63 -0.72
CA PHE A 249 -36.15 -15.40 -1.51
C PHE A 249 -35.72 -14.13 -0.75
N HIS A 250 -35.71 -14.15 0.58
CA HIS A 250 -35.20 -13.03 1.37
C HIS A 250 -33.70 -12.77 1.16
N ASN A 251 -32.93 -13.78 0.76
CA ASN A 251 -31.51 -13.62 0.44
C ASN A 251 -31.26 -13.18 -1.02
N LEU A 252 -32.24 -13.37 -1.91
CA LEU A 252 -32.13 -12.98 -3.31
C LEU A 252 -32.14 -11.46 -3.49
N LEU A 253 -32.97 -10.73 -2.73
CA LEU A 253 -33.08 -9.28 -2.87
C LEU A 253 -31.79 -8.53 -2.43
N PRO A 254 -31.21 -8.78 -1.25
CA PRO A 254 -29.92 -8.18 -0.85
C PRO A 254 -28.78 -8.59 -1.78
N THR A 255 -28.81 -9.83 -2.30
CA THR A 255 -27.83 -10.28 -3.29
C THR A 255 -27.99 -9.46 -4.56
N LEU A 256 -29.19 -9.34 -5.12
CA LEU A 256 -29.40 -8.56 -6.35
C LEU A 256 -29.00 -7.08 -6.19
N GLU A 257 -29.28 -6.49 -5.03
CA GLU A 257 -28.84 -5.13 -4.67
C GLU A 257 -27.31 -5.01 -4.60
N PHE A 258 -26.63 -5.99 -3.99
CA PHE A 258 -25.17 -6.04 -3.96
C PHE A 258 -24.58 -6.15 -5.38
N TRP A 259 -25.14 -6.99 -6.24
CA TRP A 259 -24.70 -7.11 -7.63
C TRP A 259 -24.95 -5.83 -8.42
N ALA A 260 -26.06 -5.13 -8.17
CA ALA A 260 -26.34 -3.82 -8.76
C ALA A 260 -25.32 -2.75 -8.32
N GLN A 261 -24.91 -2.75 -7.05
CA GLN A 261 -23.86 -1.88 -6.53
C GLN A 261 -22.48 -2.21 -7.15
N GLN A 262 -22.12 -3.49 -7.25
CA GLN A 262 -20.88 -3.91 -7.91
C GLN A 262 -20.84 -3.48 -9.38
N LEU A 263 -21.96 -3.63 -10.09
CA LEU A 263 -22.09 -3.18 -11.48
C LEU A 263 -21.94 -1.66 -11.61
N HIS A 264 -22.43 -0.89 -10.62
CA HIS A 264 -22.26 0.56 -10.59
C HIS A 264 -20.79 0.96 -10.39
N LEU A 265 -20.09 0.33 -9.44
CA LEU A 265 -18.66 0.57 -9.19
C LEU A 265 -17.79 0.21 -10.42
N MET A 266 -18.13 -0.89 -11.11
CA MET A 266 -17.46 -1.25 -12.37
C MET A 266 -17.64 -0.19 -13.46
N LYS A 267 -18.82 0.43 -13.55
CA LYS A 267 -19.07 1.53 -14.49
C LYS A 267 -18.25 2.78 -14.12
N GLU A 268 -18.14 3.11 -12.84
CA GLU A 268 -17.31 4.23 -12.38
C GLU A 268 -15.82 3.99 -12.65
N LEU A 269 -15.32 2.78 -12.40
CA LEU A 269 -13.95 2.41 -12.72
C LEU A 269 -13.67 2.55 -14.22
N HIS A 270 -14.57 2.04 -15.06
CA HIS A 270 -14.45 2.18 -16.51
C HIS A 270 -14.41 3.64 -16.94
N GLN A 271 -15.29 4.50 -16.41
CA GLN A 271 -15.25 5.94 -16.68
C GLN A 271 -13.95 6.59 -16.21
N GLY A 272 -13.43 6.19 -15.05
CA GLY A 272 -12.14 6.66 -14.53
C GLY A 272 -10.98 6.30 -15.44
N LEU A 273 -10.94 5.05 -15.91
CA LEU A 273 -9.92 4.56 -16.85
C LEU A 273 -10.03 5.28 -18.21
N THR A 274 -11.23 5.48 -18.75
CA THR A 274 -11.45 6.23 -19.99
C THR A 274 -10.99 7.69 -19.86
N LYS A 275 -11.25 8.36 -18.72
CA LYS A 275 -10.72 9.70 -18.42
C LYS A 275 -9.19 9.72 -18.30
N LEU A 276 -8.59 8.66 -17.78
CA LEU A 276 -7.14 8.54 -17.67
C LEU A 276 -6.49 8.32 -19.05
N ILE A 277 -7.08 7.45 -19.88
CA ILE A 277 -6.60 7.16 -21.23
C ILE A 277 -6.69 8.40 -22.12
N THR A 278 -7.82 9.12 -22.10
CA THR A 278 -7.96 10.38 -22.86
C THR A 278 -6.93 11.44 -22.46
N ARG A 279 -6.43 11.42 -21.22
CA ARG A 279 -5.33 12.28 -20.75
C ARG A 279 -3.94 11.79 -21.14
N LEU A 280 -3.71 10.48 -21.12
CA LEU A 280 -2.38 9.88 -21.36
C LEU A 280 -2.10 9.61 -22.83
N LEU A 281 -3.13 9.27 -23.62
CA LEU A 281 -3.06 8.92 -25.04
C LEU A 281 -4.30 9.45 -25.79
N PRO A 282 -4.33 10.75 -26.15
CA PRO A 282 -5.46 11.36 -26.86
C PRO A 282 -5.72 10.77 -28.25
N GLN A 283 -4.71 10.14 -28.86
CA GLN A 283 -4.75 9.65 -30.24
C GLN A 283 -5.40 8.26 -30.40
N LEU A 284 -5.85 7.62 -29.30
CA LEU A 284 -6.30 6.22 -29.31
C LEU A 284 -7.82 6.03 -29.22
N LEU A 285 -8.62 7.09 -29.03
CA LEU A 285 -10.08 6.95 -29.04
C LEU A 285 -10.66 7.23 -30.44
N PRO A 286 -11.56 6.38 -30.95
CA PRO A 286 -12.40 6.74 -32.08
C PRO A 286 -13.25 7.97 -31.72
N ASP A 287 -13.16 8.97 -32.58
CA ASP A 287 -14.06 10.12 -32.61
C ASP A 287 -15.47 9.68 -33.05
N GLY A 288 -16.50 10.30 -32.48
CA GLY A 288 -17.87 10.20 -32.96
C GLY A 288 -18.76 9.18 -32.23
N GLY A 289 -19.68 9.70 -31.44
CA GLY A 289 -20.59 8.94 -30.59
C GLY A 289 -21.60 8.04 -31.32
N HIS A 290 -22.08 7.05 -30.58
CA HIS A 290 -23.45 6.57 -30.68
C HIS A 290 -23.97 6.14 -29.31
N ASP A 291 -25.29 6.29 -29.22
CA ASP A 291 -26.14 6.24 -28.06
C ASP A 291 -26.15 4.91 -27.30
N SER A 292 -26.24 5.04 -25.97
CA SER A 292 -27.02 4.21 -25.05
C SER A 292 -27.56 2.86 -25.55
N ALA A 293 -26.72 1.84 -25.75
CA ALA A 293 -27.14 0.42 -25.72
C ALA A 293 -26.02 -0.61 -25.75
N GLU A 294 -24.74 -0.25 -25.89
CA GLU A 294 -23.68 -1.26 -25.92
C GLU A 294 -23.22 -1.58 -24.49
N ALA A 295 -23.73 -2.70 -23.97
CA ALA A 295 -23.29 -3.23 -22.68
C ALA A 295 -21.77 -3.38 -22.70
N VAL A 296 -21.08 -2.60 -21.84
CA VAL A 296 -19.64 -2.71 -21.64
C VAL A 296 -19.35 -4.12 -21.14
N THR A 297 -18.87 -4.98 -22.04
CA THR A 297 -18.56 -6.38 -21.73
C THR A 297 -17.22 -6.48 -20.99
N VAL A 298 -17.03 -7.61 -20.30
CA VAL A 298 -15.75 -7.92 -19.66
C VAL A 298 -14.62 -7.98 -20.70
N GLU A 299 -14.89 -8.43 -21.93
CA GLU A 299 -13.93 -8.33 -23.04
C GLU A 299 -13.46 -6.89 -23.27
N ASN A 300 -14.36 -5.91 -23.28
CA ASN A 300 -13.99 -4.51 -23.51
C ASN A 300 -13.08 -3.98 -22.39
N MET A 301 -13.29 -4.41 -21.15
CA MET A 301 -12.42 -4.03 -20.03
C MET A 301 -11.06 -4.72 -20.10
N ILE A 302 -11.02 -6.01 -20.44
CA ILE A 302 -9.78 -6.77 -20.63
C ILE A 302 -8.94 -6.13 -21.74
N LEU A 303 -9.57 -5.78 -22.85
CA LEU A 303 -8.88 -5.18 -24.00
C LEU A 303 -8.32 -3.78 -23.68
N LEU A 304 -9.04 -3.01 -22.86
CA LEU A 304 -8.60 -1.70 -22.37
C LEU A 304 -7.41 -1.79 -21.41
N VAL A 305 -7.43 -2.78 -20.51
CA VAL A 305 -6.33 -3.08 -19.58
C VAL A 305 -5.10 -3.62 -20.32
N ASP A 306 -5.27 -4.53 -21.28
CA ASP A 306 -4.18 -5.07 -22.10
C ASP A 306 -3.51 -3.97 -22.94
N THR A 307 -4.31 -3.05 -23.49
CA THR A 307 -3.82 -1.88 -24.23
C THR A 307 -3.00 -0.94 -23.33
N LEU A 308 -3.47 -0.68 -22.11
CA LEU A 308 -2.73 0.10 -21.11
C LEU A 308 -1.40 -0.57 -20.75
N LEU A 309 -1.41 -1.87 -20.43
CA LEU A 309 -0.22 -2.66 -20.11
C LEU A 309 0.81 -2.64 -21.26
N LYS A 310 0.34 -2.75 -22.49
CA LYS A 310 1.20 -2.73 -23.69
C LYS A 310 1.79 -1.35 -23.96
N SER A 311 1.02 -0.29 -23.72
CA SER A 311 1.50 1.10 -23.85
C SER A 311 2.52 1.49 -22.79
N THR A 312 2.41 0.96 -21.56
CA THR A 312 3.42 1.14 -20.51
C THR A 312 4.68 0.32 -20.78
N SER A 313 4.55 -0.88 -21.36
CA SER A 313 5.69 -1.72 -21.74
C SER A 313 6.51 -1.13 -22.89
N LEU A 314 5.90 -0.38 -23.80
CA LEU A 314 6.62 0.26 -24.91
C LEU A 314 7.63 1.32 -24.41
N LYS A 315 7.30 2.04 -23.31
CA LYS A 315 8.20 3.03 -22.70
C LYS A 315 9.44 2.42 -22.04
N ASP A 316 9.44 1.12 -21.75
CA ASP A 316 10.57 0.43 -21.11
C ASP A 316 11.65 -0.04 -22.10
N LYS A 317 11.34 -0.06 -23.41
CA LYS A 317 12.32 -0.44 -24.45
C LYS A 317 13.10 0.74 -25.03
N ASP A 318 12.58 1.96 -24.93
CA ASP A 318 13.21 3.14 -25.52
C ASP A 318 14.25 3.82 -24.60
N TRP A 319 14.25 3.55 -23.28
CA TRP A 319 15.30 4.09 -22.39
C TRP A 319 16.62 3.31 -22.44
N VAL A 320 16.58 2.03 -22.82
CA VAL A 320 17.76 1.14 -22.83
C VAL A 320 18.68 1.40 -24.03
N THR A 321 18.18 1.99 -25.12
CA THR A 321 18.96 2.23 -26.34
C THR A 321 19.51 3.66 -26.47
N ALA A 322 19.16 4.58 -25.55
CA ALA A 322 19.47 6.01 -25.68
C ALA A 322 20.62 6.55 -24.81
N ASN A 323 21.44 5.71 -24.16
CA ASN A 323 22.55 6.22 -23.33
C ASN A 323 23.85 5.39 -23.37
N PRO A 324 24.82 5.72 -24.25
CA PRO A 324 26.11 5.02 -24.31
C PRO A 324 27.19 5.53 -23.33
N HIS A 325 26.91 6.50 -22.46
CA HIS A 325 27.95 7.09 -21.59
C HIS A 325 27.56 7.10 -20.11
N GLY A 326 27.98 6.06 -19.38
CA GLY A 326 28.01 6.03 -17.91
C GLY A 326 29.32 6.62 -17.34
N PRO A 327 29.30 7.24 -16.14
CA PRO A 327 30.34 8.16 -15.65
C PRO A 327 31.45 7.47 -14.84
N TYR A 328 32.00 6.36 -15.33
CA TYR A 328 33.15 5.70 -14.70
C TYR A 328 34.29 5.52 -15.69
N ALA A 329 34.84 6.63 -16.18
CA ALA A 329 36.16 6.67 -16.78
C ALA A 329 37.21 6.83 -15.66
N ARG A 330 37.89 5.74 -15.32
CA ARG A 330 39.05 5.72 -14.43
C ARG A 330 40.24 6.31 -15.18
N SER A 331 40.71 7.51 -14.79
CA SER A 331 41.98 8.06 -15.26
C SER A 331 43.17 7.34 -14.60
N PRO A 332 44.29 7.12 -15.33
CA PRO A 332 45.50 6.52 -14.78
C PRO A 332 46.37 7.58 -14.10
N GLY A 333 46.87 7.23 -12.92
CA GLY A 333 47.93 7.92 -12.18
C GLY A 333 48.82 6.89 -11.52
#